data_AF-A0A2I0MDQ8-F1
#
_entry.id   AF-A0A2I0MDQ8-F1
#
_cell.length_a   1.000
_cell.length_b   1.000
_cell.length_c   1.000
_cell.angle_alpha   90.00
_cell.angle_beta   90.00
_cell.angle_gamma   90.00
#
_symmetry.space_group_name_H-M   'P 1'
#
loop_
_entity.id
_entity.type
_entity.pdbx_description
1 polymer ?
#
loop_
_entity_poly.entity_id
_entity_poly.type
_entity_poly.pdbx_seq_one_letter_code
_entity_poly.pdbx_strand_id
1 'polypeptide(L)'
;MVHDLILWIQQHLKYVIKQSAAVCSEKTTLSSGTSTEDGIWMILLHLDHMRAKAKYVKTVEKWASDLRLTGRLMFMGKIILILLQGDRSNIKEYLILQKTSKVDVDSSGKKCKEKMMSVLCETQVQSRHKRFQTFEAKEYSTLDELQKEFETAGLTTLFSEFVPPLLK
;
A
#
# COMPACT_ATOMS: atom_id res chain seq x y z
N MET A 1 -26.34 -6.35 -2.51
CA MET A 1 -25.71 -5.48 -1.49
C MET A 1 -25.10 -6.26 -0.33
N VAL A 2 -25.85 -7.06 0.45
CA VAL A 2 -25.22 -7.94 1.48
C VAL A 2 -24.65 -9.21 0.85
N HIS A 3 -25.29 -9.73 -0.20
CA HIS A 3 -24.85 -10.92 -0.93
C HIS A 3 -23.47 -10.75 -1.60
N ASP A 4 -23.21 -9.59 -2.18
CA ASP A 4 -21.92 -9.28 -2.83
C ASP A 4 -20.78 -9.17 -1.82
N LEU A 5 -21.09 -8.64 -0.63
CA LEU A 5 -20.16 -8.60 0.50
C LEU A 5 -19.85 -10.02 1.02
N ILE A 6 -20.85 -10.89 1.11
CA ILE A 6 -20.67 -12.28 1.53
C ILE A 6 -19.80 -13.05 0.53
N LEU A 7 -20.06 -12.88 -0.77
CA LEU A 7 -19.26 -13.52 -1.82
C LEU A 7 -17.81 -13.02 -1.82
N TRP A 8 -17.60 -11.72 -1.63
CA TRP A 8 -16.26 -11.15 -1.50
C TRP A 8 -15.52 -11.72 -0.29
N ILE A 9 -16.18 -11.78 0.88
CA ILE A 9 -15.59 -12.37 2.08
C ILE A 9 -15.26 -13.85 1.87
N GLN A 10 -16.12 -14.62 1.21
CA GLN A 10 -15.88 -16.04 0.91
C GLN A 10 -14.66 -16.26 -0.01
N GLN A 11 -14.46 -15.39 -1.00
CA GLN A 11 -13.32 -15.47 -1.92
C GLN A 11 -11.99 -15.09 -1.24
N HIS A 12 -12.03 -14.13 -0.30
CA HIS A 12 -10.82 -13.61 0.37
C HIS A 12 -10.55 -14.22 1.76
N LEU A 13 -11.45 -15.05 2.29
CA LEU A 13 -11.34 -15.69 3.62
C LEU A 13 -10.09 -16.57 3.77
N LYS A 14 -9.60 -17.17 2.68
CA LYS A 14 -8.37 -17.98 2.69
C LYS A 14 -7.13 -17.20 3.10
N TYR A 15 -7.07 -15.89 2.80
CA TYR A 15 -5.96 -15.02 3.19
C TYR A 15 -6.07 -14.58 4.65
N VAL A 16 -7.29 -14.32 5.13
CA VAL A 16 -7.55 -13.90 6.52
C VAL A 16 -7.27 -15.05 7.52
N ILE A 17 -7.70 -16.28 7.19
CA ILE A 17 -7.51 -17.43 8.07
C ILE A 17 -6.03 -17.88 8.11
N LYS A 18 -5.29 -17.74 7.00
CA LYS A 18 -3.86 -18.10 6.96
C LYS A 18 -2.99 -17.20 7.85
N GLN A 19 -3.41 -15.97 8.12
CA GLN A 19 -2.77 -15.09 9.12
C GLN A 19 -3.16 -15.45 10.55
N SER A 20 -4.40 -15.88 10.78
CA SER A 20 -4.92 -16.20 12.12
C SER A 20 -4.37 -17.51 12.69
N ALA A 21 -4.20 -18.54 11.86
CA ALA A 21 -3.76 -19.86 12.34
C ALA A 21 -2.29 -19.92 12.85
N ALA A 22 -1.47 -18.88 12.61
CA ALA A 22 -0.12 -18.81 13.16
C ALA A 22 -0.07 -18.20 14.57
N VAL A 23 -1.15 -17.55 15.02
CA VAL A 23 -1.19 -16.80 16.29
C VAL A 23 -2.54 -17.03 16.96
N CYS A 24 -2.66 -18.09 17.76
CA CYS A 24 -3.46 -18.11 19.00
C CYS A 24 -3.46 -19.51 19.63
N SER A 25 -2.71 -19.63 20.73
CA SER A 25 -3.09 -20.49 21.85
C SER A 25 -3.28 -19.57 23.06
N GLU A 26 -4.38 -19.79 23.77
CA GLU A 26 -5.05 -18.87 24.70
C GLU A 26 -4.29 -18.61 26.01
N LYS A 27 -4.31 -17.37 26.53
CA LYS A 27 -5.20 -16.95 27.65
C LYS A 27 -4.91 -15.52 28.13
N THR A 28 -6.01 -14.80 28.34
CA THR A 28 -6.29 -13.59 29.11
C THR A 28 -5.28 -13.19 30.20
N THR A 29 -4.80 -11.94 30.14
CA THR A 29 -4.82 -10.93 31.23
C THR A 29 -4.37 -9.57 30.68
N LEU A 30 -5.02 -8.48 31.11
CA LEU A 30 -4.56 -7.11 30.82
C LEU A 30 -3.13 -6.92 31.36
N SER A 31 -2.19 -6.59 30.48
CA SER A 31 -0.90 -6.04 30.86
C SER A 31 -0.31 -5.19 29.73
N SER A 32 0.32 -4.10 30.15
CA SER A 32 1.10 -3.14 29.39
C SER A 32 2.07 -3.80 28.40
N GLY A 33 2.36 -3.08 27.32
CA GLY A 33 2.87 -3.62 26.06
C GLY A 33 4.16 -4.43 26.13
N THR A 34 4.26 -5.41 25.22
CA THR A 34 5.51 -5.94 24.68
C THR A 34 5.25 -6.67 23.35
N SER A 35 5.87 -6.16 22.28
CA SER A 35 6.51 -6.90 21.17
C SER A 35 5.78 -8.09 20.53
N THR A 36 5.22 -7.87 19.36
CA THR A 36 4.94 -8.87 18.30
C THR A 36 4.57 -8.02 17.07
N GLU A 37 5.41 -7.76 16.07
CA GLU A 37 6.43 -8.57 15.42
C GLU A 37 7.40 -7.58 14.73
N ASP A 38 8.70 -7.65 15.01
CA ASP A 38 9.75 -6.81 14.40
C ASP A 38 10.03 -7.21 12.93
N GLY A 39 8.98 -7.26 12.13
CA GLY A 39 9.03 -7.51 10.69
C GLY A 39 8.93 -6.22 9.91
N ILE A 40 9.63 -6.14 8.77
CA ILE A 40 9.38 -5.07 7.81
C ILE A 40 8.09 -5.42 7.07
N TRP A 41 7.16 -4.48 7.00
CA TRP A 41 5.91 -4.66 6.26
C TRP A 41 6.00 -3.97 4.91
N MET A 42 5.20 -4.48 3.98
CA MET A 42 5.03 -3.92 2.66
C MET A 42 3.56 -3.79 2.35
N ILE A 43 3.18 -2.68 1.73
CA ILE A 43 1.83 -2.44 1.26
C ILE A 43 1.86 -1.91 -0.18
N LEU A 44 0.97 -2.44 -1.01
CA LEU A 44 0.71 -1.96 -2.36
C LEU A 44 -0.68 -1.32 -2.39
N LEU A 45 -0.73 -0.05 -2.77
CA LEU A 45 -1.92 0.76 -2.88
C LEU A 45 -2.18 1.10 -4.34
N HIS A 46 -3.45 1.22 -4.69
CA HIS A 46 -3.90 1.79 -5.96
C HIS A 46 -4.74 3.03 -5.70
N LEU A 47 -4.46 4.08 -6.47
CA LEU A 47 -5.25 5.30 -6.51
C LEU A 47 -5.95 5.40 -7.86
N ASP A 48 -7.25 5.68 -7.84
CA ASP A 48 -8.06 5.83 -9.04
C ASP A 48 -7.60 7.03 -9.89
N HIS A 49 -7.42 8.18 -9.25
CA HIS A 49 -7.03 9.39 -9.94
C HIS A 49 -6.37 10.39 -8.99
N MET A 50 -5.59 11.30 -9.57
CA MET A 50 -4.88 12.37 -8.86
C MET A 50 -4.98 13.65 -9.69
N ARG A 51 -5.71 14.66 -9.20
CA ARG A 51 -5.88 15.93 -9.92
C ARG A 51 -4.72 16.88 -9.70
N ALA A 52 -4.19 16.93 -8.49
CA ALA A 52 -3.09 17.82 -8.11
C ALA A 52 -1.73 17.09 -8.05
N LYS A 53 -1.31 16.43 -9.14
CA LYS A 53 -0.14 15.54 -9.18
C LYS A 53 1.10 16.07 -8.45
N ALA A 54 1.61 17.23 -8.86
CA ALA A 54 2.85 17.78 -8.30
C ALA A 54 2.79 18.03 -6.78
N LYS A 55 1.63 18.49 -6.28
CA LYS A 55 1.43 18.75 -4.84
C LYS A 55 1.25 17.44 -4.07
N TYR A 56 0.54 16.50 -4.66
CA TYR A 56 0.29 15.19 -4.08
C TYR A 56 1.60 14.42 -3.90
N VAL A 57 2.42 14.35 -4.96
CA VAL A 57 3.75 13.71 -4.94
C VAL A 57 4.59 14.26 -3.79
N LYS A 58 4.76 15.58 -3.70
CA LYS A 58 5.51 16.22 -2.60
C LYS A 58 4.97 15.89 -1.21
N THR A 59 3.66 15.77 -1.08
CA THR A 59 3.02 15.46 0.20
C THR A 59 3.29 14.01 0.61
N VAL A 60 3.17 13.08 -0.34
CA VAL A 60 3.45 11.65 -0.13
C VAL A 60 4.92 11.41 0.15
N GLU A 61 5.83 12.05 -0.59
CA GLU A 61 7.28 11.98 -0.35
C GLU A 61 7.63 12.49 1.05
N LYS A 62 7.01 13.61 1.47
CA LYS A 62 7.18 14.15 2.81
C LYS A 62 6.71 13.14 3.87
N TRP A 63 5.51 12.58 3.73
CA TRP A 63 5.00 11.59 4.69
C TRP A 63 5.88 10.34 4.74
N ALA A 64 6.34 9.85 3.59
CA ALA A 64 7.25 8.71 3.54
C ALA A 64 8.57 9.02 4.27
N SER A 65 9.14 10.22 4.08
CA SER A 65 10.34 10.65 4.79
C SER A 65 10.12 10.79 6.31
N ASP A 66 9.06 11.51 6.71
CA ASP A 66 8.71 11.75 8.13
C ASP A 66 8.49 10.42 8.89
N LEU A 67 7.88 9.43 8.21
CA LEU A 67 7.59 8.11 8.76
C LEU A 67 8.69 7.07 8.51
N ARG A 68 9.82 7.47 7.91
CA ARG A 68 10.96 6.59 7.55
C ARG A 68 10.54 5.38 6.69
N LEU A 69 9.55 5.58 5.82
CA LEU A 69 9.10 4.60 4.84
C LEU A 69 9.92 4.73 3.56
N THR A 70 10.15 3.59 2.92
CA THR A 70 10.83 3.48 1.62
C THR A 70 9.86 2.93 0.58
N GLY A 71 10.15 3.09 -0.70
CA GLY A 71 9.29 2.53 -1.75
C GLY A 71 9.20 3.38 -3.01
N ARG A 72 8.04 3.32 -3.67
CA ARG A 72 7.82 3.98 -4.95
C ARG A 72 6.38 4.50 -5.08
N LEU A 73 6.25 5.69 -5.64
CA LEU A 73 5.00 6.16 -6.23
C LEU A 73 5.13 6.04 -7.76
N MET A 74 4.34 5.16 -8.36
CA MET A 74 4.49 4.76 -9.76
C MET A 74 3.29 5.24 -10.56
N PHE A 75 3.57 5.96 -11.65
CA PHE A 75 2.57 6.42 -12.61
C PHE A 75 2.74 5.68 -13.93
N MET A 76 1.68 5.08 -14.44
CA MET A 76 1.66 4.47 -15.78
C MET A 76 0.30 4.69 -16.43
N GLY A 77 0.24 5.65 -17.35
CA GLY A 77 -1.03 6.08 -17.95
C GLY A 77 -2.02 6.58 -16.89
N LYS A 78 -3.14 5.88 -16.73
CA LYS A 78 -4.15 6.17 -15.69
C LYS A 78 -3.90 5.46 -14.36
N ILE A 79 -3.02 4.44 -14.36
CA ILE A 79 -2.73 3.64 -13.17
C ILE A 79 -1.77 4.43 -12.27
N ILE A 80 -2.14 4.53 -11.00
CA ILE A 80 -1.32 5.15 -9.96
C ILE A 80 -1.16 4.15 -8.82
N LEU A 81 0.07 3.74 -8.57
CA LEU A 81 0.40 2.78 -7.52
C LEU A 81 1.31 3.39 -6.48
N ILE A 82 1.09 3.06 -5.21
CA ILE A 82 2.03 3.39 -4.13
C ILE A 82 2.48 2.09 -3.50
N LEU A 83 3.78 1.82 -3.59
CA LEU A 83 4.43 0.73 -2.88
C LEU A 83 5.19 1.33 -1.71
N LEU A 84 4.89 0.87 -0.49
CA LEU A 84 5.57 1.30 0.72
C LEU A 84 6.16 0.11 1.44
N GLN A 85 7.32 0.32 2.05
CA GLN A 85 8.03 -0.64 2.85
C GLN A 85 8.59 0.03 4.11
N GLY A 86 8.33 -0.55 5.28
CA GLY A 86 8.79 -0.04 6.56
C GLY A 86 8.10 -0.71 7.75
N ASP A 87 8.19 -0.10 8.92
CA ASP A 87 7.58 -0.63 10.14
C ASP A 87 6.05 -0.63 10.04
N ARG A 88 5.41 -1.65 10.64
CA ARG A 88 3.95 -1.81 10.58
C ARG A 88 3.20 -0.59 11.14
N SER A 89 3.68 -0.03 12.24
CA SER A 89 3.10 1.16 12.87
C SER A 89 3.13 2.36 11.92
N ASN A 90 4.24 2.53 11.21
CA ASN A 90 4.46 3.67 10.32
C ASN A 90 3.64 3.52 9.04
N ILE A 91 3.47 2.30 8.52
CA ILE A 91 2.54 2.02 7.41
C ILE A 91 1.10 2.33 7.83
N LYS A 92 0.68 1.93 9.03
CA LYS A 92 -0.65 2.26 9.55
C LYS A 92 -0.86 3.77 9.68
N GLU A 93 0.14 4.49 10.19
CA GLU A 93 0.11 5.95 10.29
C GLU A 93 0.02 6.60 8.90
N TYR A 94 0.79 6.12 7.93
CA TYR A 94 0.70 6.58 6.55
C TYR A 94 -0.73 6.40 6.00
N LEU A 95 -1.36 5.24 6.21
CA LEU A 95 -2.74 5.01 5.77
C LEU A 95 -3.74 5.97 6.42
N ILE A 96 -3.53 6.34 7.68
CA ILE A 96 -4.34 7.33 8.38
C ILE A 96 -4.16 8.70 7.71
N LEU A 97 -2.92 9.14 7.49
CA LEU A 97 -2.62 10.41 6.81
C LEU A 97 -3.25 10.45 5.41
N GLN A 98 -3.07 9.40 4.63
CA GLN A 98 -3.60 9.23 3.28
C GLN A 98 -5.14 9.37 3.24
N LYS A 99 -5.85 8.79 4.21
CA LYS A 99 -7.33 8.84 4.29
C LYS A 99 -7.87 10.14 4.88
N THR A 100 -7.12 10.78 5.78
CA THR A 100 -7.64 11.92 6.57
C THR A 100 -7.20 13.28 6.03
N SER A 101 -6.05 13.36 5.36
CA SER A 101 -5.47 14.59 4.88
C SER A 101 -6.09 15.07 3.55
N LYS A 102 -6.17 16.40 3.40
CA LYS A 102 -6.63 17.03 2.15
C LYS A 102 -5.47 17.19 1.16
N VAL A 103 -5.10 16.09 0.53
CA VAL A 103 -3.94 16.01 -0.38
C VAL A 103 -4.29 16.34 -1.84
N ASP A 104 -5.52 16.05 -2.28
CA ASP A 104 -5.98 16.32 -3.66
C ASP A 104 -6.92 17.53 -3.76
N VAL A 105 -7.49 17.76 -4.94
CA VAL A 105 -8.48 18.79 -5.23
C VAL A 105 -9.74 18.21 -5.89
N ASP A 106 -10.90 18.81 -5.62
CA ASP A 106 -12.17 18.44 -6.25
C ASP A 106 -12.31 19.03 -7.67
N SER A 107 -13.48 18.90 -8.31
CA SER A 107 -13.70 19.37 -9.69
C SER A 107 -13.77 20.89 -9.77
N SER A 108 -13.94 21.55 -8.63
CA SER A 108 -13.93 22.99 -8.45
C SER A 108 -12.56 23.49 -7.99
N GLY A 109 -11.53 22.63 -7.91
CA GLY A 109 -10.18 22.98 -7.48
C GLY A 109 -10.00 23.18 -5.97
N LYS A 110 -11.02 22.88 -5.14
CA LYS A 110 -10.92 23.01 -3.69
C LYS A 110 -10.24 21.78 -3.10
N LYS A 111 -9.42 21.97 -2.05
CA LYS A 111 -8.71 20.87 -1.39
C LYS A 111 -9.68 19.82 -0.85
N CYS A 112 -9.50 18.57 -1.25
CA CYS A 112 -10.31 17.43 -0.85
C CYS A 112 -9.43 16.28 -0.33
N LYS A 113 -10.06 15.33 0.36
CA LYS A 113 -9.38 14.10 0.81
C LYS A 113 -9.34 13.08 -0.33
N GLU A 114 -8.36 12.19 -0.29
CA GLU A 114 -8.39 10.99 -1.10
C GLU A 114 -9.58 10.12 -0.68
N LYS A 115 -10.41 9.71 -1.65
CA LYS A 115 -11.62 8.91 -1.40
C LYS A 115 -11.55 7.54 -2.05
N MET A 116 -10.79 7.38 -3.13
CA MET A 116 -10.81 6.20 -3.99
C MET A 116 -9.42 5.54 -4.00
N MET A 117 -8.96 5.18 -2.80
CA MET A 117 -7.77 4.37 -2.60
C MET A 117 -8.16 2.95 -2.24
N SER A 118 -7.59 1.97 -2.92
CA SER A 118 -7.68 0.55 -2.56
C SER A 118 -6.33 0.02 -2.06
N VAL A 119 -6.39 -0.83 -1.03
CA VAL A 119 -5.24 -1.63 -0.61
C VAL A 119 -5.27 -2.92 -1.44
N LEU A 120 -4.28 -3.11 -2.30
CA LEU A 120 -4.19 -4.30 -3.15
C LEU A 120 -3.55 -5.45 -2.39
N CYS A 121 -2.47 -5.18 -1.65
CA CYS A 121 -1.75 -6.19 -0.88
C CYS A 121 -1.13 -5.56 0.37
N GLU A 122 -1.18 -6.27 1.50
CA GLU A 122 -0.41 -5.98 2.70
C GLU A 122 0.27 -7.29 3.13
N THR A 123 1.60 -7.29 3.22
CA THR A 123 2.37 -8.48 3.53
C THR A 123 3.60 -8.18 4.38
N GLN A 124 3.98 -9.14 5.21
CA GLN A 124 5.23 -9.07 5.97
C GLN A 124 6.38 -9.56 5.09
N VAL A 125 7.47 -8.81 5.11
CA VAL A 125 8.70 -9.10 4.37
C VAL A 125 9.80 -9.38 5.39
N GLN A 126 10.61 -10.41 5.13
CA GLN A 126 11.77 -10.70 5.98
C GLN A 126 12.69 -9.48 6.04
N SER A 127 13.15 -9.13 7.25
CA SER A 127 13.91 -7.90 7.55
C SER A 127 15.18 -7.68 6.71
N ARG A 128 15.75 -8.74 6.12
CA ARG A 128 16.91 -8.69 5.22
C ARG A 128 16.60 -8.14 3.83
N HIS A 129 15.33 -8.04 3.43
CA HIS A 129 14.94 -7.59 2.10
C HIS A 129 14.42 -6.15 2.12
N LYS A 130 15.27 -5.17 2.50
CA LYS A 130 15.00 -3.76 2.14
C LYS A 130 15.16 -3.63 0.63
N ARG A 131 14.04 -3.65 -0.11
CA ARG A 131 14.03 -3.63 -1.58
C ARG A 131 14.20 -2.22 -2.14
N PHE A 132 13.92 -1.22 -1.32
CA PHE A 132 14.08 0.19 -1.64
C PHE A 132 14.95 0.87 -0.58
N GLN A 133 15.85 1.74 -1.03
CA GLN A 133 16.70 2.55 -0.13
C GLN A 133 15.98 3.82 0.32
N THR A 134 15.23 4.43 -0.60
CA THR A 134 14.51 5.70 -0.46
C THR A 134 13.08 5.55 -0.99
N PHE A 135 12.25 6.55 -0.75
CA PHE A 135 10.96 6.68 -1.42
C PHE A 135 11.08 7.68 -2.57
N GLU A 136 10.64 7.32 -3.77
CA GLU A 136 10.70 8.22 -4.94
C GLU A 136 9.48 8.03 -5.85
N ALA A 137 9.06 9.11 -6.50
CA ALA A 137 8.07 9.05 -7.57
C ALA A 137 8.72 8.77 -8.93
N LYS A 138 8.13 7.87 -9.72
CA LYS A 138 8.58 7.51 -11.06
C LYS A 138 7.42 7.41 -12.04
N GLU A 139 7.70 7.77 -13.30
CA GLU A 139 6.80 7.63 -14.42
C GLU A 139 7.28 6.50 -15.33
N TYR A 140 6.35 5.69 -15.80
CA TYR A 140 6.58 4.55 -16.67
C TYR A 140 5.72 4.72 -17.93
N SER A 141 6.35 4.54 -19.09
CA SER A 141 5.68 4.70 -20.38
C SER A 141 5.00 3.42 -20.82
N THR A 142 5.55 2.26 -20.42
CA THR A 142 5.07 0.94 -20.84
C THR A 142 4.89 0.00 -19.66
N LEU A 143 4.07 -1.03 -19.87
CA LEU A 143 3.87 -2.10 -18.89
C LEU A 143 5.17 -2.85 -18.60
N ASP A 144 5.99 -3.06 -19.61
CA ASP A 144 7.28 -3.76 -19.48
C ASP A 144 8.26 -2.98 -18.61
N GLU A 145 8.29 -1.65 -18.71
CA GLU A 145 9.11 -0.79 -17.82
C GLU A 145 8.64 -0.90 -16.37
N LEU A 146 7.33 -0.87 -16.14
CA LEU A 146 6.77 -1.03 -14.80
C LEU A 146 7.08 -2.43 -14.26
N GLN A 147 6.89 -3.48 -15.06
CA GLN A 147 7.21 -4.86 -14.70
C GLN A 147 8.68 -5.02 -14.30
N LYS A 148 9.61 -4.44 -15.07
CA LYS A 148 11.04 -4.46 -14.76
C LYS A 148 11.37 -3.82 -13.42
N GLU A 149 10.67 -2.77 -12.99
CA GLU A 149 10.86 -2.19 -11.65
C GLU A 149 10.48 -3.21 -10.57
N PHE A 150 9.34 -3.89 -10.72
CA PHE A 150 8.93 -4.93 -9.77
C PHE A 150 9.90 -6.12 -9.79
N GLU A 151 10.37 -6.56 -10.96
CA GLU A 151 11.35 -7.64 -11.09
C GLU A 151 12.69 -7.28 -10.42
N THR A 152 13.18 -6.07 -10.66
CA THR A 152 14.42 -5.56 -10.04
C THR A 152 14.28 -5.48 -8.52
N ALA A 153 13.09 -5.09 -8.05
CA ALA A 153 12.76 -5.11 -6.64
C ALA A 153 12.51 -6.53 -6.11
N GLY A 154 12.47 -7.58 -6.95
CA GLY A 154 12.18 -8.98 -6.61
C GLY A 154 10.72 -9.23 -6.20
N LEU A 155 9.78 -8.51 -6.78
CA LEU A 155 8.34 -8.47 -6.50
C LEU A 155 7.50 -8.90 -7.71
N THR A 156 8.05 -9.76 -8.57
CA THR A 156 7.39 -10.25 -9.79
C THR A 156 6.02 -10.88 -9.53
N THR A 157 5.86 -11.59 -8.41
CA THR A 157 4.59 -12.20 -8.01
C THR A 157 3.51 -11.14 -7.74
N LEU A 158 3.84 -10.09 -6.97
CA LEU A 158 2.93 -8.98 -6.71
C LEU A 158 2.51 -8.28 -8.00
N PHE A 159 3.44 -8.08 -8.92
CA PHE A 159 3.12 -7.51 -10.23
C PHE A 159 2.08 -8.37 -10.94
N SER A 160 2.37 -9.67 -11.13
CA SER A 160 1.51 -10.58 -11.88
C SER A 160 0.09 -10.73 -11.31
N GLU A 161 -0.06 -10.65 -9.98
CA GLU A 161 -1.33 -10.81 -9.29
C GLU A 161 -2.17 -9.53 -9.33
N PHE A 162 -1.54 -8.36 -9.13
CA PHE A 162 -2.27 -7.12 -8.83
C PHE A 162 -2.25 -6.07 -9.94
N VAL A 163 -1.27 -6.05 -10.83
CA VAL A 163 -1.14 -4.97 -11.83
C VAL A 163 -1.93 -5.24 -13.13
N PRO A 164 -1.84 -6.43 -13.77
CA PRO A 164 -2.63 -6.72 -14.98
C PRO A 164 -4.15 -6.52 -14.84
N PRO A 165 -4.80 -6.86 -13.69
CA PRO A 165 -6.23 -6.61 -13.52
C PRO A 165 -6.63 -5.14 -13.58
N LEU A 166 -5.72 -4.19 -13.32
CA LEU A 166 -5.98 -2.75 -13.32
C LEU A 166 -5.97 -2.13 -14.73
N LEU A 167 -5.50 -2.88 -15.73
CA LEU A 167 -5.43 -2.44 -17.12
C LEU A 167 -6.71 -2.70 -17.91
N LYS A 168 -7.71 -3.32 -17.28
CA LYS A 168 -8.96 -3.73 -17.92
C LYS A 168 -10.00 -2.62 -17.96
#